data_AF-A0AA42J9B4-F1
#
_entry.id   AF-A0AA42J9B4-F1
#
_cell.length_a   1.000
_cell.length_b   1.000
_cell.length_c   1.000
_cell.angle_alpha   90.00
_cell.angle_beta   90.00
_cell.angle_gamma   90.00
#
_symmetry.space_group_name_H-M   'P 1'
#
loop_
_entity.id
_entity.type
_entity.pdbx_description
1 polymer ?
#
loop_
_entity_poly.entity_id
_entity_poly.type
_entity_poly.pdbx_seq_one_letter_code
_entity_poly.pdbx_strand_id
1 'polypeptide(L)'
;MQTIDSGRPGPAHGTSDPTGPKIPPGPDPQPVPPDPGEPPVPGPTGPRSPYPVNDPGIADPTKPGAEPDYVPPVPPGGPGQM
;
A
#
# COMPACT_ATOMS: atom_id res chain seq x y z
N MET A 1 46.47 63.59 0.69
CA MET A 1 45.60 63.41 -0.49
C MET A 1 45.32 61.91 -0.58
N GLN A 2 44.16 61.38 -0.17
CA GLN A 2 42.87 61.27 -0.90
C GLN A 2 43.12 60.77 -2.35
N THR A 3 42.62 59.62 -2.84
CA THR A 3 41.26 59.03 -2.79
C THR A 3 41.29 57.58 -3.35
N ILE A 4 40.58 56.62 -2.72
CA ILE A 4 39.85 55.48 -3.33
C ILE A 4 39.08 54.80 -2.19
N ASP A 5 37.78 55.00 -2.04
CA ASP A 5 36.63 54.55 -2.85
C ASP A 5 36.33 53.05 -2.74
N SER A 6 35.09 52.80 -2.31
CA SER A 6 34.25 51.64 -2.60
C SER A 6 34.62 50.25 -2.08
N GLY A 7 33.83 49.81 -1.10
CA GLY A 7 32.97 48.66 -1.39
C GLY A 7 33.08 47.44 -0.46
N ARG A 8 32.07 47.34 0.41
CA ARG A 8 31.55 46.16 1.14
C ARG A 8 32.27 45.69 2.41
N PRO A 9 31.59 45.73 3.58
CA PRO A 9 31.94 44.83 4.67
C PRO A 9 31.73 43.39 4.19
N GLY A 10 32.70 42.51 4.45
CA GLY A 10 32.54 41.08 4.20
C GLY A 10 31.25 40.58 4.84
N PRO A 11 30.53 39.63 4.22
CA PRO A 11 29.32 39.14 4.84
C PRO A 11 29.72 38.48 6.16
N ALA A 12 29.14 39.04 7.22
CA ALA A 12 29.00 38.42 8.52
C ALA A 12 28.63 36.94 8.33
N HIS A 13 29.12 36.09 9.24
CA HIS A 13 28.69 34.71 9.40
C HIS A 13 27.16 34.64 9.35
N GLY A 14 26.63 34.40 8.15
CA GLY A 14 25.23 34.13 7.91
C GLY A 14 24.98 32.73 8.40
N THR A 15 24.25 32.62 9.50
CA THR A 15 23.58 31.41 9.93
C THR A 15 23.01 30.69 8.71
N SER A 16 23.59 29.54 8.37
CA SER A 16 23.03 28.63 7.38
C SER A 16 21.70 28.12 7.92
N ASP A 17 20.60 28.78 7.57
CA ASP A 17 19.29 28.16 7.66
C ASP A 17 19.34 26.87 6.81
N PRO A 18 19.19 25.68 7.39
CA PRO A 18 19.23 24.42 6.64
C PRO A 18 17.97 24.21 5.80
N THR A 19 17.05 25.18 5.84
CA THR A 19 15.72 25.12 5.23
C THR A 19 15.78 25.70 3.82
N GLY A 20 16.60 25.10 2.96
CA GLY A 20 16.33 25.15 1.52
C GLY A 20 14.93 24.57 1.26
N PRO A 21 14.25 24.94 0.16
CA PRO A 21 12.96 24.35 -0.16
C PRO A 21 13.10 22.83 -0.20
N LYS A 22 12.44 22.14 0.73
CA LYS A 22 12.32 20.69 0.70
C LYS A 22 11.51 20.35 -0.54
N ILE A 23 12.18 19.83 -1.56
CA ILE A 23 11.51 19.20 -2.69
C ILE A 23 10.62 18.12 -2.07
N PRO A 24 9.29 18.16 -2.28
CA PRO A 24 8.42 17.11 -1.82
C PRO A 24 8.97 15.77 -2.33
N PRO A 25 8.98 14.70 -1.52
CA PRO A 25 9.30 13.39 -2.05
C PRO A 25 8.44 13.15 -3.29
N GLY A 26 9.07 12.73 -4.38
CA GLY A 26 8.36 12.34 -5.59
C GLY A 26 7.39 11.19 -5.30
N PRO A 27 6.43 10.94 -6.18
CA PRO A 27 5.51 9.82 -5.99
C PRO A 27 6.31 8.53 -5.82
N ASP A 28 5.86 7.69 -4.89
CA ASP A 28 6.41 6.35 -4.75
C ASP A 28 6.30 5.60 -6.08
N PRO A 29 7.31 4.80 -6.45
CA PRO A 29 7.24 3.96 -7.63
C PRO A 29 5.96 3.12 -7.61
N GLN A 30 5.17 3.23 -8.67
CA GLN A 30 3.96 2.41 -8.82
C GLN A 30 4.36 0.98 -9.16
N PRO A 31 3.64 -0.04 -8.66
CA PRO A 31 3.83 -1.42 -9.10
C PRO A 31 3.62 -1.49 -10.62
N VAL A 32 4.56 -2.10 -11.33
CA VAL A 32 4.40 -2.39 -12.76
C VAL A 32 3.37 -3.53 -12.88
N PRO A 33 2.30 -3.38 -13.68
CA PRO A 33 1.38 -4.48 -13.96
C PRO A 33 2.12 -5.67 -14.55
N PRO A 34 1.68 -6.92 -14.26
CA PRO A 34 2.28 -8.10 -14.88
C PRO A 34 2.12 -8.05 -16.40
N ASP A 35 3.09 -8.62 -17.13
CA ASP A 35 3.03 -8.74 -18.58
C ASP A 35 1.82 -9.62 -18.98
N PRO A 36 0.87 -9.12 -19.80
CA PRO A 36 -0.27 -9.90 -20.25
C PRO A 36 0.09 -11.11 -21.11
N GLY A 37 1.30 -11.14 -21.68
CA GLY A 37 1.81 -12.24 -22.49
C GLY A 37 2.35 -13.41 -21.68
N GLU A 38 2.61 -13.23 -20.39
CA GLU A 38 3.06 -14.29 -19.51
C GLU A 38 1.87 -15.18 -19.11
N PRO A 39 1.97 -16.52 -19.26
CA PRO A 39 0.94 -17.40 -18.73
C PRO A 39 0.89 -17.26 -17.20
N PRO A 40 -0.30 -17.42 -16.58
CA PRO A 40 -0.42 -17.34 -15.14
C PRO A 40 0.48 -18.37 -14.48
N VAL A 41 1.10 -17.98 -13.36
CA VAL A 41 1.91 -18.91 -12.56
C VAL A 41 1.01 -20.08 -12.13
N PRO A 42 1.40 -21.33 -12.42
CA PRO A 42 0.64 -22.49 -11.97
C PRO A 42 0.45 -22.45 -10.46
N GLY A 43 -0.77 -22.78 -10.00
CA GLY A 43 -1.07 -22.87 -8.58
C GLY A 43 -0.24 -23.94 -7.87
N PRO A 44 -0.34 -24.02 -6.54
CA PRO A 44 0.35 -25.04 -5.75
C PRO A 44 0.06 -26.43 -6.32
N THR A 45 1.11 -27.20 -6.57
CA THR A 45 1.00 -28.59 -7.05
C THR A 45 0.64 -29.52 -5.90
N GLY A 46 -0.15 -30.56 -6.19
CA GLY A 46 -0.57 -31.57 -5.22
C GLY A 46 -1.97 -31.32 -4.64
N PRO A 47 -2.50 -32.30 -3.88
CA PRO A 47 -3.73 -32.08 -3.14
C PRO A 47 -3.52 -30.91 -2.19
N ARG A 48 -4.45 -29.96 -2.18
CA ARG A 48 -4.51 -29.01 -1.07
C ARG A 48 -4.50 -29.83 0.20
N SER A 49 -3.60 -29.49 1.12
CA SER A 49 -3.71 -30.03 2.48
C SER A 49 -5.16 -29.83 2.90
N PRO A 50 -5.83 -30.87 3.44
CA PRO A 50 -7.15 -30.66 3.99
C PRO A 50 -7.08 -29.50 4.97
N TYR A 51 -8.17 -28.75 5.11
CA TYR A 51 -8.27 -27.74 6.14
C TYR A 51 -7.78 -28.36 7.46
N PRO A 52 -6.95 -27.63 8.23
CA PRO A 52 -6.47 -28.14 9.50
C PRO A 52 -7.63 -28.72 10.29
N VAL A 53 -7.43 -29.89 10.90
CA VAL A 53 -8.45 -30.51 11.76
C VAL A 53 -8.90 -29.53 12.86
N ASN A 54 -8.02 -28.60 13.23
CA ASN A 54 -8.27 -27.54 14.21
C ASN A 54 -8.41 -26.16 13.55
N ASP A 55 -8.98 -26.07 12.35
CA ASP A 55 -9.35 -24.79 11.75
C ASP A 55 -10.44 -24.13 12.63
N PRO A 56 -10.16 -22.97 13.26
CA PRO A 56 -11.13 -22.29 14.09
C PRO A 56 -12.44 -22.00 13.36
N GLY A 57 -12.38 -21.73 12.05
CA GLY A 57 -13.54 -21.45 11.21
C GLY A 57 -14.44 -22.67 10.95
N ILE A 58 -13.91 -23.89 11.14
CA ILE A 58 -14.66 -25.15 11.03
C ILE A 58 -15.17 -25.61 12.39
N ALA A 59 -14.31 -25.54 13.42
CA ALA A 59 -14.62 -26.05 14.75
C ALA A 59 -15.59 -25.15 15.53
N ASP A 60 -15.62 -23.85 15.24
CA ASP A 60 -16.50 -22.89 15.89
C ASP A 60 -17.02 -21.86 14.87
N PRO A 61 -18.25 -22.02 14.38
CA PRO A 61 -18.82 -21.15 13.36
C PRO A 61 -19.08 -19.71 13.85
N THR A 62 -18.81 -19.41 15.13
CA THR A 62 -18.94 -18.08 15.72
C THR A 62 -17.61 -17.36 15.91
N LYS A 63 -16.48 -18.01 15.60
CA LYS A 63 -15.17 -17.38 15.69
C LYS A 63 -14.89 -16.47 14.49
N PRO A 64 -14.10 -15.40 14.68
CA PRO A 64 -13.65 -14.56 13.58
C PRO A 64 -12.99 -15.38 12.47
N GLY A 65 -13.44 -15.17 11.22
CA GLY A 65 -12.96 -15.92 10.05
C GLY A 65 -13.78 -17.16 9.71
N ALA A 66 -14.89 -17.40 10.43
CA ALA A 66 -15.90 -18.39 10.06
C ALA A 66 -16.95 -17.82 9.08
N GLU A 67 -17.06 -16.49 8.98
CA GLU A 67 -17.95 -15.87 8.01
C GLU A 67 -17.48 -16.13 6.58
N PRO A 68 -18.38 -16.48 5.65
CA PRO A 68 -18.01 -16.63 4.25
C PRO A 68 -17.58 -15.28 3.67
N ASP A 69 -16.46 -15.27 2.95
CA ASP A 69 -15.95 -14.08 2.24
C ASP A 69 -16.96 -13.53 1.21
N TYR A 70 -17.89 -14.38 0.76
CA TYR A 70 -18.92 -14.03 -0.20
C TYR A 70 -20.27 -14.60 0.21
N VAL A 71 -21.24 -13.70 0.37
CA VAL A 71 -22.66 -14.06 0.52
C VAL A 71 -23.36 -13.69 -0.80
N PRO A 72 -23.83 -14.68 -1.58
CA PRO A 72 -24.56 -14.38 -2.82
C PRO A 72 -25.85 -13.62 -2.51
N PRO A 73 -26.26 -12.69 -3.37
CA PRO A 73 -27.54 -12.00 -3.21
C PRO A 73 -28.69 -13.01 -3.28
N VAL A 74 -29.69 -12.83 -2.41
CA VAL A 74 -30.94 -13.60 -2.48
C VAL A 74 -31.66 -13.24 -3.78
N PRO A 75 -31.94 -14.21 -4.66
CA PRO A 75 -32.73 -13.96 -5.85
C PRO A 75 -34.11 -13.41 -5.48
N PRO A 76 -34.68 -12.46 -6.25
CA PRO A 76 -36.08 -12.08 -6.10
C PRO A 76 -36.97 -13.32 -6.16
N GLY A 77 -37.88 -13.50 -5.19
CA GLY A 77 -38.78 -14.66 -5.13
C GLY A 77 -38.17 -15.94 -4.55
N GLY A 78 -37.04 -15.87 -3.85
CA GLY A 78 -36.49 -16.99 -3.09
C GLY A 78 -37.38 -17.46 -1.93
N PRO A 79 -37.13 -18.66 -1.37
CA PRO A 79 -37.92 -19.18 -0.25
C PRO A 79 -37.88 -18.19 0.95
N GLY A 80 -39.06 -17.80 1.44
CA GLY A 80 -39.20 -16.86 2.56
C GLY A 80 -39.46 -15.39 2.16
N GLN A 81 -39.50 -15.08 0.87
CA GLN A 81 -39.92 -13.77 0.37
C GLN A 81 -41.42 -13.84 0.02
N MET A 82 -42.28 -13.51 0.99
CA MET A 82 -43.73 -13.29 0.79
C MET A 82 -44.07 -11.82 1.00
#